data_AF-A0A4S8IF24-F1
#
_entry.id   AF-A0A4S8IF24-F1
#
_cell.length_a   1.000
_cell.length_b   1.000
_cell.length_c   1.000
_cell.angle_alpha   90.00
_cell.angle_beta   90.00
_cell.angle_gamma   90.00
#
_symmetry.space_group_name_H-M   'P 1'
#
loop_
_entity.id
_entity.type
_entity.pdbx_description
1 polymer ?
#
loop_
_entity_poly.entity_id
_entity_poly.type
_entity_poly.pdbx_seq_one_letter_code
_entity_poly.pdbx_strand_id
1 'polypeptide(L)'
;MEKLCNMSAYLGLFNQSSFGNSNNHVLAIEIDTIYNPEFLDIDDNHVGIDINSVKSSTSHVAGYYADDTGSFTDLSLRSEKAMQVWIEYDGHEMLLNVTMAPIPMAKPHKPLLSATIDLSSVLLSDPMYVGFSSSTGSFKTSHYVLGWSFRMNGVAEPLDCSLLPSLPLAKSNGKSKVLDIVLPLASAGLAVIIAGIIVFMATTITDVFAFGVFLLEVACGRRPVDSVASGEELILLDWVVENWRKGSILATRDPRLGNEYVMEEVELVLKLGLLCSHPLPTGRPSMRQVVEYLEGEAALPELSPTYLGFSVLALLHNEGFDDYIMSYPSSMATSSAAISGACSTASCHHGVDVEGKKAKSSLAVMWGR
;
A
#
# COMPACT_ATOMS: atom_id res chain seq x y z
N MET A 1 -11.45 8.03 -10.65
CA MET A 1 -10.58 6.84 -10.54
C MET A 1 -10.03 6.84 -9.12
N GLU A 2 -10.65 6.05 -8.26
CA GLU A 2 -10.24 5.90 -6.87
C GLU A 2 -8.80 5.36 -6.86
N LYS A 3 -7.88 6.14 -6.28
CA LYS A 3 -6.60 5.61 -5.84
C LYS A 3 -6.90 4.32 -5.07
N LEU A 4 -6.34 3.20 -5.50
CA LEU A 4 -6.20 2.04 -4.64
C LEU A 4 -5.28 2.45 -3.50
N CYS A 5 -5.87 3.15 -2.52
CA CYS A 5 -5.30 3.34 -1.21
C CYS A 5 -4.96 1.95 -0.72
N ASN A 6 -3.69 1.74 -0.40
CA ASN A 6 -3.32 0.63 0.44
C ASN A 6 -4.02 0.85 1.79
N MET A 7 -5.28 0.40 1.93
CA MET A 7 -6.12 0.64 3.11
C MET A 7 -5.42 0.15 4.38
N SER A 8 -4.46 -0.77 4.25
CA SER A 8 -3.64 -1.23 5.35
C SER A 8 -2.69 -0.17 5.90
N ALA A 9 -2.18 0.74 5.08
CA ALA A 9 -1.18 1.71 5.52
C ALA A 9 -1.80 2.84 6.35
N TYR A 10 -3.13 2.92 6.43
CA TYR A 10 -3.88 3.90 7.24
C TYR A 10 -4.19 3.42 8.66
N LEU A 11 -3.64 2.25 9.05
CA LEU A 11 -3.83 1.61 10.35
C LEU A 11 -5.29 1.35 10.74
N GLY A 12 -6.24 1.45 9.81
CA GLY A 12 -7.68 1.43 10.10
C GLY A 12 -8.20 2.66 10.85
N LEU A 13 -7.39 3.73 10.96
CA LEU A 13 -7.67 4.94 11.72
C LEU A 13 -7.92 6.17 10.86
N PHE A 14 -7.31 6.23 9.68
CA PHE A 14 -7.33 7.43 8.83
C PHE A 14 -7.90 7.15 7.44
N ASN A 15 -8.28 8.21 6.72
CA ASN A 15 -8.67 8.16 5.33
C ASN A 15 -7.86 9.18 4.53
N GLN A 16 -7.56 8.86 3.27
CA GLN A 16 -6.86 9.74 2.33
C GLN A 16 -7.53 11.11 2.16
N SER A 17 -8.84 11.20 2.32
CA SER A 17 -9.59 12.45 2.22
C SER A 17 -9.52 13.34 3.47
N SER A 18 -8.98 12.85 4.60
CA SER A 18 -8.96 13.59 5.87
C SER A 18 -7.56 13.79 6.45
N PHE A 19 -6.50 13.62 5.65
CA PHE A 19 -5.11 13.80 6.09
C PHE A 19 -4.87 15.15 6.78
N GLY A 20 -4.36 15.09 8.03
CA GLY A 20 -4.01 16.28 8.81
C GLY A 20 -5.21 17.15 9.19
N ASN A 21 -6.44 16.67 8.97
CA ASN A 21 -7.64 17.40 9.32
C ASN A 21 -7.81 17.40 10.83
N SER A 22 -7.80 18.59 11.45
CA SER A 22 -8.00 18.76 12.89
C SER A 22 -9.32 18.20 13.40
N ASN A 23 -10.31 17.99 12.51
CA ASN A 23 -11.60 17.40 12.84
C ASN A 23 -11.57 15.86 12.93
N ASN A 24 -10.42 15.21 12.74
CA ASN A 24 -10.30 13.76 12.92
C ASN A 24 -10.39 13.38 14.41
N HIS A 25 -9.85 14.22 15.29
CA HIS A 25 -9.81 14.01 16.73
C HIS A 25 -9.19 12.66 17.14
N VAL A 26 -8.08 12.28 16.51
CA VAL A 26 -7.37 11.02 16.76
C VAL A 26 -5.93 11.32 17.21
N LEU A 27 -5.53 10.67 18.31
CA LEU A 27 -4.14 10.49 18.71
C LEU A 27 -3.85 8.98 18.71
N ALA A 28 -2.78 8.57 18.03
CA ALA A 28 -2.32 7.19 18.03
C ALA A 28 -0.81 7.10 18.31
N ILE A 29 -0.41 5.99 18.93
CA ILE A 29 0.99 5.57 19.00
C ILE A 29 1.13 4.43 18.01
N GLU A 30 1.80 4.68 16.90
CA GLU A 30 2.06 3.66 15.89
C GLU A 30 3.28 2.84 16.25
N ILE A 31 3.21 1.54 15.93
CA ILE A 31 4.33 0.62 16.00
C ILE A 31 4.40 0.00 14.60
N ASP A 32 5.15 0.67 13.74
CA ASP A 32 5.15 0.39 12.31
C ASP A 32 6.29 -0.54 11.94
N THR A 33 5.92 -1.53 11.14
CA THR A 33 6.80 -2.57 10.64
C THR A 33 6.97 -2.50 9.14
N ILE A 34 6.48 -1.47 8.46
CA ILE A 34 6.56 -1.28 7.02
C ILE A 34 7.11 0.12 6.74
N TYR A 35 7.93 0.25 5.70
CA TYR A 35 8.40 1.55 5.23
C TYR A 35 7.50 2.07 4.12
N ASN A 36 6.81 3.17 4.38
CA ASN A 36 5.95 3.88 3.45
C ASN A 36 6.53 5.27 3.14
N PRO A 37 7.28 5.44 2.03
CA PRO A 37 7.90 6.72 1.69
C PRO A 37 6.88 7.84 1.43
N GLU A 38 5.64 7.49 1.05
CA GLU A 38 4.53 8.43 0.86
C GLU A 38 4.08 9.09 2.16
N PHE A 39 4.33 8.45 3.32
CA PHE A 39 4.00 8.96 4.65
C PHE A 39 5.21 9.54 5.39
N LEU A 40 6.37 9.52 4.74
CA LEU A 40 7.65 10.03 5.27
C LEU A 40 8.14 9.26 6.50
N ASP A 41 7.91 7.95 6.49
CA ASP A 41 8.47 7.03 7.47
C ASP A 41 9.99 7.15 7.51
N ILE A 42 10.56 6.89 8.68
CA ILE A 42 12.02 6.95 8.87
C ILE A 42 12.70 5.65 8.47
N ASP A 43 12.04 4.51 8.66
CA ASP A 43 12.46 3.15 8.29
C ASP A 43 11.28 2.17 8.36
N ASP A 44 11.51 0.86 8.20
CA ASP A 44 10.50 -0.19 8.33
C ASP A 44 10.43 -0.82 9.74
N ASN A 45 10.93 -0.12 10.76
CA ASN A 45 11.06 -0.58 12.14
C ASN A 45 11.00 0.60 13.13
N HIS A 46 9.89 1.31 13.20
CA HIS A 46 9.79 2.52 14.02
C HIS A 46 8.55 2.54 14.93
N VAL A 47 8.64 3.42 15.92
CA VAL A 47 7.53 3.84 16.76
C VAL A 47 7.27 5.31 16.48
N GLY A 48 6.00 5.70 16.41
CA GLY A 48 5.58 7.03 16.04
C GLY A 48 4.43 7.58 16.87
N ILE A 49 4.27 8.90 16.84
CA ILE A 49 3.16 9.64 17.46
C ILE A 49 2.36 10.33 16.37
N ASP A 50 1.14 9.84 16.16
CA ASP A 50 0.23 10.28 15.11
C ASP A 50 -0.83 11.19 15.67
N ILE A 51 -0.92 12.41 15.14
CA ILE A 51 -1.93 13.40 15.53
C ILE A 51 -2.74 13.75 14.30
N ASN A 52 -3.99 13.28 14.25
CA ASN A 52 -4.95 13.53 13.15
C ASN A 52 -4.44 13.13 11.75
N SER A 53 -3.36 12.37 11.66
CA SER A 53 -2.66 12.02 10.43
C SER A 53 -1.80 10.78 10.68
N VAL A 54 -1.69 9.91 9.67
CA VAL A 54 -0.76 8.76 9.66
C VAL A 54 0.70 9.19 9.49
N LYS A 55 0.93 10.42 9.04
CA LYS A 55 2.27 11.00 9.09
C LYS A 55 2.58 11.36 10.54
N SER A 56 3.44 10.56 11.15
CA SER A 56 4.00 10.80 12.47
C SER A 56 4.45 12.25 12.67
N SER A 57 3.99 12.87 13.76
CA SER A 57 4.53 14.15 14.24
C SER A 57 5.93 13.98 14.82
N THR A 58 6.25 12.79 15.32
CA THR A 58 7.55 12.42 15.90
C THR A 58 7.66 10.90 15.84
N SER A 59 8.80 10.41 15.36
CA SER A 59 9.09 8.98 15.26
C SER A 59 10.55 8.68 15.63
N HIS A 60 10.81 7.43 16.01
CA HIS A 60 12.15 6.93 16.32
C HIS A 60 12.22 5.43 16.01
N VAL A 61 13.39 4.96 15.56
CA VAL A 61 13.68 3.54 15.38
C VAL A 61 13.28 2.78 16.64
N ALA A 62 12.58 1.65 16.50
CA ALA A 62 12.11 0.87 17.63
C ALA A 62 13.30 0.36 18.46
N GLY A 63 13.28 0.64 19.76
CA GLY A 63 14.40 0.35 20.65
C GLY A 63 14.21 0.91 22.04
N TYR A 64 15.24 0.79 22.88
CA TYR A 64 15.20 1.29 24.25
C TYR A 64 16.56 1.80 24.70
N TYR A 65 16.56 2.69 25.68
CA TYR A 65 17.80 3.14 26.33
C TYR A 65 18.05 2.29 27.57
N ALA A 66 19.19 1.59 27.63
CA ALA A 66 19.53 0.76 28.77
C ALA A 66 19.84 1.62 30.00
N ASP A 67 19.25 1.31 31.16
CA ASP A 67 19.37 2.14 32.36
C ASP A 67 20.78 2.19 32.97
N ASP A 68 21.58 1.14 32.73
CA ASP A 68 22.93 1.00 33.26
C ASP A 68 23.97 1.86 32.50
N THR A 69 23.79 1.98 31.20
CA THR A 69 24.75 2.60 30.27
C THR A 69 24.21 3.87 29.62
N GLY A 70 22.89 4.08 29.63
CA GLY A 70 22.20 5.11 28.86
C GLY A 70 22.25 4.90 27.34
N SER A 71 22.81 3.78 26.89
CA SER A 71 23.01 3.48 25.47
C SER A 71 21.72 3.04 24.80
N PHE A 72 21.52 3.45 23.55
CA PHE A 72 20.41 2.97 22.75
C PHE A 72 20.65 1.53 22.28
N THR A 73 19.61 0.71 22.38
CA THR A 73 19.58 -0.69 21.93
C THR A 73 18.41 -0.89 20.98
N ASP A 74 18.71 -1.27 19.75
CA ASP A 74 17.71 -1.57 18.71
C ASP A 74 16.84 -2.76 19.08
N LEU A 75 15.55 -2.64 18.82
CA LEU A 75 14.58 -3.72 18.87
C LEU A 75 13.97 -3.95 17.50
N SER A 76 14.17 -5.15 16.96
CA SER A 76 13.47 -5.54 15.74
C SER A 76 12.03 -5.94 16.06
N LEU A 77 11.07 -5.13 15.59
CA LEU A 77 9.64 -5.38 15.76
C LEU A 77 9.20 -6.70 15.13
N ARG A 78 9.89 -7.14 14.05
CA ARG A 78 9.65 -8.43 13.39
C ARG A 78 10.42 -9.61 14.01
N SER A 79 10.87 -9.48 15.27
CA SER A 79 11.68 -10.52 15.95
C SER A 79 10.86 -11.69 16.49
N GLU A 80 9.53 -11.64 16.44
CA GLU A 80 8.63 -12.65 17.05
C GLU A 80 8.83 -12.78 18.57
N LYS A 81 9.42 -11.76 19.20
CA LYS A 81 9.61 -11.67 20.65
C LYS A 81 8.65 -10.67 21.24
N ALA A 82 8.00 -11.03 22.34
CA ALA A 82 7.10 -10.15 23.06
C ALA A 82 7.85 -8.93 23.60
N MET A 83 7.25 -7.77 23.40
CA MET A 83 7.73 -6.48 23.88
C MET A 83 6.65 -5.83 24.73
N GLN A 84 7.06 -5.01 25.68
CA GLN A 84 6.15 -4.18 26.46
C GLN A 84 6.35 -2.72 26.07
N VAL A 85 5.24 -2.03 25.91
CA VAL A 85 5.15 -0.61 25.57
C VAL A 85 4.39 0.10 26.69
N TRP A 86 4.92 1.21 27.16
CA TRP A 86 4.31 2.09 28.15
C TRP A 86 4.02 3.43 27.49
N ILE A 87 2.77 3.87 27.61
CA ILE A 87 2.30 5.15 27.10
C ILE A 87 1.81 5.94 28.32
N GLU A 88 2.50 7.02 28.63
CA GLU A 88 2.21 7.85 29.80
C GLU A 88 2.00 9.29 29.38
N TYR A 89 0.82 9.83 29.70
CA TYR A 89 0.47 11.21 29.48
C TYR A 89 0.27 11.95 30.83
N ASP A 90 0.96 13.07 30.99
CA ASP A 90 0.73 14.01 32.08
C ASP A 90 0.04 15.27 31.55
N GLY A 91 -1.24 15.44 31.89
CA GLY A 91 -2.03 16.59 31.46
C GLY A 91 -1.62 17.93 32.08
N HIS A 92 -0.86 17.95 33.17
CA HIS A 92 -0.35 19.20 33.73
C HIS A 92 0.89 19.69 32.97
N GLU A 93 1.79 18.77 32.64
CA GLU A 93 3.00 19.05 31.85
C GLU A 93 2.74 19.01 30.34
N MET A 94 1.53 18.59 29.93
CA MET A 94 1.14 18.28 28.55
C MET A 94 2.15 17.33 27.88
N LEU A 95 2.64 16.34 28.62
CA LEU A 95 3.78 15.53 28.19
C LEU A 95 3.35 14.08 27.92
N LEU A 96 3.52 13.63 26.68
CA LEU A 96 3.32 12.25 26.26
C LEU A 96 4.67 11.55 26.13
N ASN A 97 4.86 10.48 26.89
CA ASN A 97 6.04 9.63 26.83
C ASN A 97 5.67 8.24 26.34
N VAL A 98 6.46 7.74 25.39
CA VAL A 98 6.38 6.36 24.90
C VAL A 98 7.70 5.68 25.25
N THR A 99 7.60 4.57 25.97
CA THR A 99 8.75 3.73 26.33
C THR A 99 8.48 2.31 25.85
N MET A 100 9.50 1.59 25.39
CA MET A 100 9.36 0.17 25.03
C MET A 100 10.57 -0.63 25.53
N ALA A 101 10.40 -1.93 25.74
CA ALA A 101 11.48 -2.86 26.07
C ALA A 101 11.06 -4.31 25.82
N PRO A 102 12.00 -5.27 25.70
CA PRO A 102 11.67 -6.70 25.69
C PRO A 102 11.04 -7.16 26.99
N ILE A 103 10.13 -8.13 26.95
CA ILE A 103 9.65 -8.81 28.16
C ILE A 103 10.69 -9.87 28.59
N PRO A 104 10.98 -10.06 29.89
CA PRO A 104 10.35 -9.44 31.07
C PRO A 104 11.17 -8.28 31.68
N MET A 105 11.72 -7.39 30.85
CA MET A 105 12.49 -6.25 31.33
C MET A 105 11.60 -5.23 32.04
N ALA A 106 12.11 -4.62 33.12
CA ALA A 106 11.47 -3.47 33.74
C ALA A 106 11.42 -2.28 32.76
N LYS A 107 10.47 -1.36 32.96
CA LYS A 107 10.35 -0.15 32.14
C LYS A 107 11.64 0.69 32.24
N PRO A 108 12.33 0.97 31.13
CA PRO A 108 13.45 1.91 31.11
C PRO A 108 13.08 3.29 31.66
N HIS A 109 14.01 3.96 32.33
CA HIS A 109 13.76 5.31 32.87
C HIS A 109 13.68 6.37 31.76
N LYS A 110 14.50 6.23 30.72
CA LYS A 110 14.52 7.17 29.60
C LYS A 110 13.50 6.71 28.53
N PRO A 111 12.51 7.55 28.19
CA PRO A 111 11.53 7.20 27.17
C PRO A 111 12.19 7.14 25.78
N LEU A 112 11.59 6.35 24.89
CA LEU A 112 11.97 6.30 23.47
C LEU A 112 11.53 7.58 22.77
N LEU A 113 10.26 7.98 22.97
CA LEU A 113 9.68 9.21 22.45
C LEU A 113 9.13 10.06 23.58
N SER A 114 9.28 11.37 23.44
CA SER A 114 8.69 12.36 24.33
C SER A 114 8.18 13.53 23.50
N ALA A 115 6.91 13.88 23.66
CA ALA A 115 6.27 14.97 22.91
C ALA A 115 5.39 15.84 23.82
N THR A 116 5.48 17.16 23.64
CA THR A 116 4.59 18.11 24.31
C THR A 116 3.31 18.27 23.50
N ILE A 117 2.22 17.71 24.01
CA ILE A 117 0.91 17.62 23.34
C ILE A 117 -0.18 18.08 24.29
N ASP A 118 -0.88 19.14 23.90
CA ASP A 118 -2.12 19.55 24.57
C ASP A 118 -3.29 18.69 24.06
N LEU A 119 -3.71 17.70 24.83
CA LEU A 119 -4.81 16.83 24.41
C LEU A 119 -6.14 17.57 24.27
N SER A 120 -6.34 18.71 24.93
CA SER A 120 -7.56 19.51 24.78
C SER A 120 -7.71 20.12 23.39
N SER A 121 -6.58 20.29 22.68
CA SER A 121 -6.56 20.77 21.29
C SER A 121 -6.82 19.66 20.26
N VAL A 122 -6.71 18.40 20.67
CA VAL A 122 -6.84 17.22 19.80
C VAL A 122 -8.16 16.53 20.03
N LEU A 123 -8.55 16.33 21.28
CA LEU A 123 -9.71 15.56 21.70
C LEU A 123 -10.92 16.47 21.92
N LEU A 124 -12.11 15.94 21.63
CA LEU A 124 -13.36 16.63 21.86
C LEU A 124 -13.74 16.60 23.35
N SER A 125 -14.63 17.53 23.74
CA SER A 125 -15.31 17.48 25.04
C SER A 125 -16.32 16.33 25.16
N ASP A 126 -16.59 15.62 24.05
CA ASP A 126 -17.40 14.40 24.02
C ASP A 126 -16.60 13.18 24.50
N PRO A 127 -17.27 12.08 24.93
CA PRO A 127 -16.59 10.87 25.38
C PRO A 127 -15.67 10.29 24.30
N MET A 128 -14.38 10.18 24.60
CA MET A 128 -13.39 9.54 23.73
C MET A 128 -13.22 8.06 24.08
N TYR A 129 -12.75 7.28 23.10
CA TYR A 129 -12.49 5.86 23.24
C TYR A 129 -11.01 5.55 23.12
N VAL A 130 -10.54 4.58 23.89
CA VAL A 130 -9.20 4.01 23.79
C VAL A 130 -9.30 2.55 23.34
N GLY A 131 -8.38 2.11 22.49
CA GLY A 131 -8.38 0.76 21.98
C GLY A 131 -7.18 0.49 21.07
N PHE A 132 -7.30 -0.57 20.30
CA PHE A 132 -6.27 -1.00 19.36
C PHE A 132 -6.85 -1.07 17.96
N SER A 133 -6.01 -0.69 17.02
CA SER A 133 -6.26 -0.94 15.60
C SER A 133 -5.03 -1.61 15.01
N SER A 134 -5.25 -2.45 14.02
CA SER A 134 -4.19 -3.08 13.25
C SER A 134 -4.69 -3.35 11.84
N SER A 135 -3.76 -3.43 10.92
CA SER A 135 -4.03 -3.67 9.52
C SER A 135 -2.88 -4.47 8.92
N THR A 136 -3.25 -5.42 8.08
CA THR A 136 -2.28 -6.25 7.35
C THR A 136 -2.30 -5.85 5.87
N GLY A 137 -1.12 -5.57 5.31
CA GLY A 137 -0.97 -5.32 3.87
C GLY A 137 -0.73 -6.60 3.08
N SER A 138 0.01 -6.50 1.97
CA SER A 138 0.35 -7.63 1.09
C SER A 138 1.22 -8.71 1.76
N PHE A 139 1.82 -8.43 2.91
CA PHE A 139 2.55 -9.40 3.72
C PHE A 139 1.64 -9.94 4.83
N LYS A 140 1.62 -11.28 4.99
CA LYS A 140 0.99 -11.88 6.16
C LYS A 140 1.79 -11.46 7.39
N THR A 141 1.11 -10.75 8.29
CA THR A 141 1.62 -10.38 9.60
C THR A 141 0.50 -10.63 10.60
N SER A 142 0.84 -11.11 11.78
CA SER A 142 -0.11 -11.30 12.88
C SER A 142 0.25 -10.34 14.00
N HIS A 143 -0.74 -9.56 14.46
CA HIS A 143 -0.58 -8.58 15.52
C HIS A 143 -1.27 -9.10 16.78
N TYR A 144 -0.50 -9.35 17.84
CA TYR A 144 -1.03 -9.87 19.09
C TYR A 144 -0.86 -8.87 20.22
N VAL A 145 -1.97 -8.50 20.85
CA VAL A 145 -1.96 -7.87 22.19
C VAL A 145 -2.06 -8.99 23.21
N LEU A 146 -0.97 -9.25 23.92
CA LEU A 146 -0.88 -10.35 24.90
C LEU A 146 -1.48 -9.98 26.25
N GLY A 147 -1.48 -8.68 26.57
CA GLY A 147 -2.06 -8.15 27.79
C GLY A 147 -2.10 -6.63 27.72
N TRP A 148 -3.11 -6.04 28.37
CA TRP A 148 -3.29 -4.60 28.40
C TRP A 148 -3.81 -4.14 29.76
N SER A 149 -3.23 -3.07 30.26
CA SER A 149 -3.63 -2.37 31.47
C SER A 149 -3.74 -0.88 31.18
N PHE A 150 -4.85 -0.28 31.58
CA PHE A 150 -5.14 1.12 31.32
C PHE A 150 -5.75 1.77 32.55
N ARG A 151 -5.29 3.00 32.86
CA ARG A 151 -5.88 3.81 33.91
C ARG A 151 -5.82 5.29 33.59
N MET A 152 -6.95 5.94 33.78
CA MET A 152 -7.07 7.39 33.84
C MET A 152 -6.94 7.87 35.28
N ASN A 153 -6.29 9.01 35.47
CA ASN A 153 -6.08 9.67 36.75
C ASN A 153 -5.45 8.78 37.82
N GLY A 154 -4.42 8.04 37.43
CA GLY A 154 -3.69 7.19 38.35
C GLY A 154 -2.58 6.42 37.67
N VAL A 155 -2.12 5.38 38.37
CA VAL A 155 -1.12 4.44 37.86
C VAL A 155 -1.83 3.18 37.40
N ALA A 156 -1.68 2.83 36.12
CA ALA A 156 -2.17 1.56 35.59
C ALA A 156 -1.47 0.40 36.30
N GLU A 157 -2.24 -0.66 36.61
CA GLU A 157 -1.69 -1.84 37.26
C GLU A 157 -0.60 -2.46 36.37
N PRO A 158 0.57 -2.82 36.91
CA PRO A 158 1.63 -3.42 36.12
C PRO A 158 1.17 -4.77 35.55
N LEU A 159 1.52 -5.05 34.29
CA LEU A 159 1.25 -6.35 33.68
C LEU A 159 2.14 -7.41 34.32
N ASP A 160 1.52 -8.48 34.84
CA ASP A 160 2.24 -9.68 35.23
C ASP A 160 2.63 -10.46 33.97
N CYS A 161 3.89 -10.29 33.57
CA CYS A 161 4.44 -10.90 32.37
C CYS A 161 4.44 -12.45 32.43
N SER A 162 4.37 -13.04 33.63
CA SER A 162 4.30 -14.49 33.80
C SER A 162 2.93 -15.07 33.45
N LEU A 163 1.88 -14.25 33.46
CA LEU A 163 0.51 -14.63 33.13
C LEU A 163 0.16 -14.41 31.66
N LEU A 164 1.07 -13.84 30.87
CA LEU A 164 0.83 -13.58 29.46
C LEU A 164 0.76 -14.90 28.67
N PRO A 165 -0.19 -15.02 27.72
CA PRO A 165 -0.34 -16.24 26.95
C PRO A 165 0.90 -16.50 26.08
N SER A 166 1.32 -17.75 26.03
CA SER A 166 2.28 -18.21 25.03
C SER A 166 1.64 -18.21 23.66
N LEU A 167 2.41 -17.83 22.66
CA LEU A 167 1.89 -17.63 21.31
C LEU A 167 1.67 -18.95 20.58
N PRO A 168 0.80 -18.97 19.55
CA PRO A 168 0.79 -20.04 18.57
C PRO A 168 2.09 -19.99 17.76
N LEU A 169 3.15 -20.66 18.25
CA LEU A 169 4.36 -20.87 17.48
C LEU A 169 4.03 -21.78 16.29
N ALA A 170 4.13 -21.26 15.07
CA ALA A 170 4.22 -22.11 13.90
C ALA A 170 5.48 -22.98 14.07
N LYS A 171 5.31 -24.30 14.12
CA LYS A 171 6.45 -25.24 14.19
C LYS A 171 7.30 -25.09 12.94
N SER A 172 8.38 -24.31 13.05
CA SER A 172 9.48 -24.33 12.11
C SER A 172 10.17 -25.70 12.20
N ASN A 173 9.97 -26.56 11.20
CA ASN A 173 10.75 -27.77 11.05
C ASN A 173 12.19 -27.39 10.68
N GLY A 174 13.04 -27.28 11.69
CA GLY A 174 14.45 -26.98 11.52
C GLY A 174 15.19 -28.03 10.71
N LYS A 175 15.73 -27.64 9.55
CA LYS A 175 17.07 -28.04 9.09
C LYS A 175 17.75 -26.84 8.43
N SER A 176 18.81 -26.36 9.06
CA SER A 176 19.69 -25.31 8.55
C SER A 176 20.54 -25.83 7.39
N LYS A 177 20.52 -25.14 6.25
CA LYS A 177 21.50 -25.28 5.15
C LYS A 177 22.20 -23.93 4.90
N VAL A 178 22.89 -23.43 5.92
CA VAL A 178 23.47 -22.08 5.93
C VAL A 178 24.77 -21.93 5.09
N LEU A 179 25.35 -23.00 4.53
CA LEU A 179 26.63 -22.89 3.81
C LEU A 179 26.60 -23.08 2.28
N ASP A 180 25.47 -23.43 1.66
CA ASP A 180 25.36 -23.54 0.18
C ASP A 180 24.75 -22.29 -0.50
N ILE A 181 24.36 -21.26 0.27
CA ILE A 181 23.48 -20.15 -0.19
C ILE A 181 24.23 -18.79 -0.31
N VAL A 182 25.50 -18.69 0.07
CA VAL A 182 26.19 -17.37 0.05
C VAL A 182 26.58 -16.93 -1.37
N LEU A 183 26.64 -17.85 -2.34
CA LEU A 183 27.05 -17.51 -3.71
C LEU A 183 25.92 -17.05 -4.66
N PRO A 184 24.62 -17.45 -4.54
CA PRO A 184 23.56 -16.96 -5.43
C PRO A 184 22.75 -15.77 -4.87
N LEU A 185 22.90 -15.36 -3.61
CA LEU A 185 21.96 -14.42 -2.97
C LEU A 185 22.11 -12.96 -3.44
N ALA A 186 23.25 -12.59 -4.04
CA ALA A 186 23.41 -11.29 -4.69
C ALA A 186 22.65 -11.18 -6.03
N SER A 187 22.29 -12.30 -6.67
CA SER A 187 21.54 -12.29 -7.94
C SER A 187 20.03 -12.43 -7.76
N ALA A 188 19.56 -13.14 -6.73
CA ALA A 188 18.12 -13.38 -6.50
C ALA A 188 17.38 -12.17 -5.88
N GLY A 189 18.01 -11.42 -4.96
CA GLY A 189 17.38 -10.24 -4.35
C GLY A 189 17.12 -9.12 -5.37
N LEU A 190 18.05 -8.93 -6.31
CA LEU A 190 17.91 -8.01 -7.43
C LEU A 190 16.73 -8.42 -8.33
N ALA A 191 16.59 -9.71 -8.64
CA ALA A 191 15.50 -10.24 -9.47
C ALA A 191 14.10 -10.04 -8.84
N VAL A 192 13.96 -10.08 -7.51
CA VAL A 192 12.67 -9.88 -6.82
C VAL A 192 12.27 -8.40 -6.78
N ILE A 193 13.22 -7.48 -6.54
CA ILE A 193 12.94 -6.03 -6.59
C ILE A 193 12.54 -5.62 -8.01
N ILE A 194 13.27 -6.14 -9.00
CA ILE A 194 12.94 -5.95 -10.39
C ILE A 194 11.60 -6.60 -10.75
N ALA A 195 11.26 -7.76 -10.19
CA ALA A 195 9.92 -8.34 -10.34
C ALA A 195 8.84 -7.45 -9.76
N GLY A 196 9.06 -6.87 -8.59
CA GLY A 196 8.14 -5.90 -7.99
C GLY A 196 7.96 -4.68 -8.88
N ILE A 197 9.04 -4.11 -9.40
CA ILE A 197 9.00 -2.96 -10.30
C ILE A 197 8.32 -3.34 -11.62
N ILE A 198 8.62 -4.50 -12.20
CA ILE A 198 8.02 -4.97 -13.45
C ILE A 198 6.55 -5.29 -13.29
N VAL A 199 6.13 -5.89 -12.18
CA VAL A 199 4.72 -6.17 -11.90
C VAL A 199 3.96 -4.87 -11.61
N PHE A 200 4.52 -3.94 -10.84
CA PHE A 200 3.92 -2.63 -10.57
C PHE A 200 3.79 -1.79 -11.85
N MET A 201 4.86 -1.74 -12.64
CA MET A 201 4.85 -1.17 -13.98
C MET A 201 3.77 -1.88 -14.80
N ALA A 202 3.79 -3.21 -14.89
CA ALA A 202 2.80 -4.00 -15.62
C ALA A 202 1.37 -3.66 -15.21
N THR A 203 1.03 -3.49 -13.93
CA THR A 203 -0.35 -3.15 -13.50
C THR A 203 -0.82 -1.78 -13.97
N THR A 204 -0.05 -0.71 -13.72
CA THR A 204 -0.39 0.64 -14.18
C THR A 204 -0.44 0.75 -15.70
N ILE A 205 0.32 -0.11 -16.37
CA ILE A 205 0.45 -0.20 -17.83
C ILE A 205 -0.68 -1.04 -18.43
N THR A 206 -1.07 -2.15 -17.80
CA THR A 206 -2.21 -2.99 -18.21
C THR A 206 -3.53 -2.28 -18.01
N ASP A 207 -3.64 -1.42 -16.99
CA ASP A 207 -4.86 -0.65 -16.72
C ASP A 207 -5.12 0.39 -17.82
N VAL A 208 -4.08 1.06 -18.33
CA VAL A 208 -4.20 1.98 -19.49
C VAL A 208 -4.50 1.20 -20.77
N PHE A 209 -3.89 0.02 -20.97
CA PHE A 209 -4.19 -0.81 -22.14
C PHE A 209 -5.62 -1.33 -22.13
N ALA A 210 -6.09 -1.85 -21.01
CA ALA A 210 -7.48 -2.31 -20.86
C ALA A 210 -8.46 -1.16 -21.05
N PHE A 211 -8.13 0.03 -20.54
CA PHE A 211 -8.91 1.24 -20.80
C PHE A 211 -8.91 1.62 -22.29
N GLY A 212 -7.78 1.51 -22.98
CA GLY A 212 -7.68 1.70 -24.42
C GLY A 212 -8.57 0.74 -25.22
N VAL A 213 -8.54 -0.55 -24.88
CA VAL A 213 -9.42 -1.57 -25.47
C VAL A 213 -10.89 -1.26 -25.18
N PHE A 214 -11.22 -0.82 -23.98
CA PHE A 214 -12.58 -0.40 -23.60
C PHE A 214 -13.06 0.81 -24.41
N LEU A 215 -12.21 1.84 -24.62
CA LEU A 215 -12.54 2.97 -25.48
C LEU A 215 -12.85 2.51 -26.91
N LEU A 216 -12.08 1.56 -27.44
CA LEU A 216 -12.32 1.00 -28.76
C LEU A 216 -13.61 0.17 -28.80
N GLU A 217 -13.90 -0.64 -27.78
CA GLU A 217 -15.16 -1.39 -27.66
C GLU A 217 -16.37 -0.47 -27.69
N VAL A 218 -16.33 0.62 -26.92
CA VAL A 218 -17.42 1.62 -26.87
C VAL A 218 -17.54 2.37 -28.19
N ALA A 219 -16.43 2.88 -28.73
CA ALA A 219 -16.44 3.66 -29.97
C ALA A 219 -16.83 2.85 -31.20
N CYS A 220 -16.53 1.54 -31.22
CA CYS A 220 -16.83 0.64 -32.33
C CYS A 220 -18.14 -0.14 -32.14
N GLY A 221 -18.68 -0.19 -30.92
CA GLY A 221 -19.88 -0.98 -30.59
C GLY A 221 -19.70 -2.49 -30.74
N ARG A 222 -18.47 -2.99 -30.61
CA ARG A 222 -18.07 -4.39 -30.85
C ARG A 222 -17.25 -4.91 -29.69
N ARG A 223 -17.30 -6.22 -29.41
CA ARG A 223 -16.50 -6.78 -28.32
C ARG A 223 -15.02 -6.85 -28.74
N PRO A 224 -14.07 -6.83 -27.78
CA PRO A 224 -12.64 -6.92 -28.08
C PRO A 224 -12.24 -8.18 -28.86
N VAL A 225 -12.95 -9.28 -28.64
CA VAL A 225 -12.83 -10.55 -29.37
C VAL A 225 -14.23 -10.95 -29.81
N ASP A 226 -14.46 -10.98 -31.12
CA ASP A 226 -15.70 -11.46 -31.71
C ASP A 226 -15.42 -12.73 -32.54
N SER A 227 -16.08 -13.83 -32.19
CA SER A 227 -16.03 -15.08 -32.96
C SER A 227 -16.93 -14.94 -34.19
N VAL A 228 -16.33 -14.90 -35.39
CA VAL A 228 -17.10 -14.81 -36.63
C VAL A 228 -17.62 -16.21 -37.01
N ALA A 229 -18.74 -16.27 -37.74
CA ALA A 229 -19.35 -17.53 -38.22
C ALA A 229 -18.41 -18.42 -39.07
N SER A 230 -17.25 -17.91 -39.51
CA SER A 230 -16.19 -18.65 -40.23
C SER A 230 -15.19 -19.36 -39.31
N GLY A 231 -15.26 -19.19 -37.99
CA GLY A 231 -14.30 -19.74 -37.04
C GLY A 231 -13.01 -18.91 -36.87
N GLU A 232 -12.95 -17.73 -37.49
CA GLU A 232 -11.87 -16.76 -37.26
C GLU A 232 -12.27 -15.81 -36.12
N GLU A 233 -11.37 -15.60 -35.17
CA GLU A 233 -11.51 -14.59 -34.13
C GLU A 233 -11.05 -13.23 -34.69
N LEU A 234 -11.97 -12.26 -34.76
CA LEU A 234 -11.60 -10.89 -35.09
C LEU A 234 -11.20 -10.16 -33.81
N ILE A 235 -9.94 -9.74 -33.76
CA ILE A 235 -9.43 -8.88 -32.69
C ILE A 235 -9.76 -7.44 -33.05
N LEU A 236 -10.55 -6.78 -32.21
CA LEU A 236 -11.04 -5.41 -32.45
C LEU A 236 -9.88 -4.43 -32.69
N LEU A 237 -8.81 -4.55 -31.90
CA LEU A 237 -7.63 -3.70 -32.01
C LEU A 237 -6.95 -3.79 -33.38
N ASP A 238 -6.77 -5.01 -33.91
CA ASP A 238 -6.12 -5.22 -35.21
C ASP A 238 -6.96 -4.62 -36.35
N TRP A 239 -8.28 -4.77 -36.27
CA TRP A 239 -9.20 -4.17 -37.23
C TRP A 239 -9.15 -2.64 -37.21
N VAL A 240 -9.09 -2.02 -36.02
CA VAL A 240 -9.01 -0.56 -35.89
C VAL A 240 -7.66 -0.03 -36.40
N VAL A 241 -6.54 -0.69 -36.06
CA VAL A 241 -5.21 -0.33 -36.54
C VAL A 241 -5.13 -0.37 -38.07
N GLU A 242 -5.71 -1.40 -38.70
CA GLU A 242 -5.70 -1.54 -40.16
C GLU A 242 -6.51 -0.44 -40.85
N ASN A 243 -7.67 -0.07 -40.31
CA ASN A 243 -8.47 1.04 -40.83
C ASN A 243 -7.77 2.39 -40.62
N TRP A 244 -7.07 2.56 -39.50
CA TRP A 244 -6.27 3.75 -39.25
C TRP A 244 -5.10 3.88 -40.24
N ARG A 245 -4.39 2.79 -40.54
CA ARG A 245 -3.32 2.75 -41.58
C ARG A 245 -3.84 3.14 -42.97
N LYS A 246 -5.09 2.80 -43.28
CA LYS A 246 -5.79 3.19 -44.52
C LYS A 246 -6.33 4.62 -44.51
N GLY A 247 -6.11 5.38 -43.43
CA GLY A 247 -6.69 6.73 -43.26
C GLY A 247 -8.21 6.72 -43.11
N SER A 248 -8.81 5.58 -42.75
CA SER A 248 -10.25 5.34 -42.69
C SER A 248 -10.72 4.97 -41.28
N ILE A 249 -10.09 5.50 -40.23
CA ILE A 249 -10.38 5.12 -38.84
C ILE A 249 -11.86 5.32 -38.45
N LEU A 250 -12.50 6.38 -38.94
CA LEU A 250 -13.92 6.67 -38.70
C LEU A 250 -14.89 5.61 -39.26
N ALA A 251 -14.43 4.76 -40.19
CA ALA A 251 -15.21 3.62 -40.68
C ALA A 251 -15.40 2.54 -39.62
N THR A 252 -14.64 2.58 -38.53
CA THR A 252 -14.72 1.62 -37.43
C THR A 252 -15.77 1.97 -36.37
N ARG A 253 -16.36 3.17 -36.45
CA ARG A 253 -17.33 3.65 -35.47
C ARG A 253 -18.54 2.72 -35.34
N ASP A 254 -19.16 2.74 -34.17
CA ASP A 254 -20.41 2.04 -33.90
C ASP A 254 -21.48 2.48 -34.91
N PRO A 255 -22.01 1.56 -35.75
CA PRO A 255 -23.06 1.86 -36.70
C PRO A 255 -24.33 2.44 -36.05
N ARG A 256 -24.55 2.15 -34.76
CA ARG A 256 -25.72 2.62 -33.99
C ARG A 256 -25.67 4.12 -33.69
N LEU A 257 -24.51 4.78 -33.85
CA LEU A 257 -24.38 6.24 -33.70
C LEU A 257 -25.12 7.02 -34.81
N GLY A 258 -25.54 6.36 -35.90
CA GLY A 258 -26.27 7.01 -36.99
C GLY A 258 -25.44 8.12 -37.64
N ASN A 259 -26.09 9.25 -37.97
CA ASN A 259 -25.45 10.44 -38.56
C ASN A 259 -25.30 11.61 -37.58
N GLU A 260 -25.73 11.44 -36.33
CA GLU A 260 -25.76 12.49 -35.30
C GLU A 260 -24.61 12.29 -34.31
N TYR A 261 -23.38 12.54 -34.78
CA TYR A 261 -22.19 12.53 -33.92
C TYR A 261 -21.18 13.55 -34.42
N VAL A 262 -20.32 14.04 -33.52
CA VAL A 262 -19.23 14.95 -33.86
C VAL A 262 -18.05 14.10 -34.35
N MET A 263 -17.62 14.31 -35.60
CA MET A 263 -16.58 13.48 -36.22
C MET A 263 -15.26 13.56 -35.45
N GLU A 264 -14.93 14.75 -34.98
CA GLU A 264 -13.71 15.07 -34.26
C GLU A 264 -13.65 14.34 -32.91
N GLU A 265 -14.77 14.21 -32.20
CA GLU A 265 -14.85 13.51 -30.91
C GLU A 265 -14.67 12.00 -31.08
N VAL A 266 -15.32 11.40 -32.09
CA VAL A 266 -15.18 9.97 -32.38
C VAL A 266 -13.78 9.64 -32.88
N GLU A 267 -13.21 10.49 -33.73
CA GLU A 267 -11.83 10.32 -34.19
C GLU A 267 -10.82 10.42 -33.03
N LEU A 268 -11.02 11.38 -32.11
CA LEU A 268 -10.22 11.53 -30.90
C LEU A 268 -10.27 10.27 -30.04
N VAL A 269 -11.46 9.76 -29.73
CA VAL A 269 -11.63 8.57 -28.89
C VAL A 269 -10.99 7.33 -29.53
N LEU A 270 -11.14 7.16 -30.86
CA LEU A 270 -10.52 6.04 -31.58
C LEU A 270 -8.98 6.13 -31.56
N LYS A 271 -8.41 7.31 -31.80
CA LYS A 271 -6.96 7.51 -31.74
C LYS A 271 -6.41 7.38 -30.31
N LEU A 272 -7.13 7.89 -29.32
CA LEU A 272 -6.78 7.74 -27.91
C LEU A 272 -6.85 6.29 -27.46
N GLY A 273 -7.85 5.53 -27.91
CA GLY A 273 -7.96 4.08 -27.68
C GLY A 273 -6.76 3.32 -28.26
N LEU A 274 -6.32 3.65 -29.48
CA LEU A 274 -5.10 3.10 -30.08
C LEU A 274 -3.83 3.47 -29.30
N LEU A 275 -3.71 4.73 -28.87
CA LEU A 275 -2.57 5.23 -28.09
C LEU A 275 -2.48 4.58 -26.70
N CYS A 276 -3.61 4.40 -26.02
CA CYS A 276 -3.68 3.68 -24.74
C CYS A 276 -3.39 2.17 -24.91
N SER A 277 -3.77 1.59 -26.05
CA SER A 277 -3.53 0.18 -26.38
C SER A 277 -2.16 -0.10 -27.00
N HIS A 278 -1.21 0.84 -26.91
CA HIS A 278 0.13 0.68 -27.50
C HIS A 278 0.83 -0.58 -26.95
N PRO A 279 1.48 -1.42 -27.77
CA PRO A 279 2.08 -2.67 -27.29
C PRO A 279 3.20 -2.42 -26.27
N LEU A 280 3.98 -1.36 -26.47
CA LEU A 280 4.99 -0.94 -25.50
C LEU A 280 4.37 -0.06 -24.40
N PRO A 281 4.60 -0.38 -23.13
CA PRO A 281 4.14 0.41 -21.99
C PRO A 281 4.55 1.88 -22.00
N THR A 282 5.79 2.15 -22.40
CA THR A 282 6.38 3.49 -22.46
C THR A 282 5.78 4.37 -23.55
N GLY A 283 5.07 3.77 -24.52
CA GLY A 283 4.31 4.49 -25.53
C GLY A 283 2.89 4.86 -25.10
N ARG A 284 2.43 4.37 -23.94
CA ARG A 284 1.09 4.66 -23.41
C ARG A 284 1.12 5.97 -22.59
N PRO A 285 0.09 6.80 -22.66
CA PRO A 285 -0.05 8.00 -21.84
C PRO A 285 -0.36 7.62 -20.38
N SER A 286 -0.10 8.53 -19.46
CA SER A 286 -0.63 8.41 -18.09
C SER A 286 -2.15 8.61 -18.08
N MET A 287 -2.86 8.01 -17.12
CA MET A 287 -4.31 8.23 -16.97
C MET A 287 -4.68 9.71 -16.80
N ARG A 288 -3.77 10.52 -16.25
CA ARG A 288 -3.95 11.98 -16.19
C ARG A 288 -4.01 12.60 -17.59
N GLN A 289 -3.05 12.26 -18.45
CA GLN A 289 -3.03 12.75 -19.84
C GLN A 289 -4.25 12.26 -20.63
N VAL A 290 -4.70 11.03 -20.39
CA VAL A 290 -5.93 10.50 -20.99
C VAL A 290 -7.14 11.39 -20.68
N VAL A 291 -7.30 11.81 -19.41
CA VAL A 291 -8.38 12.73 -19.01
C VAL A 291 -8.20 14.11 -19.66
N GLU A 292 -6.98 14.65 -19.65
CA GLU A 292 -6.67 15.95 -20.29
C GLU A 292 -7.01 15.94 -21.79
N TYR A 293 -6.77 14.82 -22.49
CA TYR A 293 -7.15 14.67 -23.91
C TYR A 293 -8.67 14.59 -24.09
N LEU A 294 -9.39 13.87 -23.23
CA LEU A 294 -10.85 13.73 -23.31
C LEU A 294 -11.59 15.04 -22.98
N GLU A 295 -11.05 15.85 -22.06
CA GLU A 295 -11.62 17.15 -21.68
C GLU A 295 -11.28 18.27 -22.68
N GLY A 296 -10.38 18.00 -23.64
CA GLY A 296 -9.93 19.00 -24.63
C GLY A 296 -8.91 19.99 -24.09
N GLU A 297 -8.37 19.75 -22.89
CA GLU A 297 -7.34 20.57 -22.24
C GLU A 297 -5.94 20.38 -22.85
N ALA A 298 -5.73 19.25 -23.54
CA ALA A 298 -4.51 18.95 -24.28
C ALA A 298 -4.81 18.35 -25.67
N ALA A 299 -3.96 18.66 -26.66
CA ALA A 299 -4.05 18.04 -27.97
C ALA A 299 -3.39 16.65 -27.98
N LEU A 300 -4.05 15.68 -28.63
CA LEU A 300 -3.50 14.34 -28.80
C LEU A 300 -2.19 14.41 -29.64
N PRO A 301 -1.10 13.75 -29.23
CA PRO A 301 0.12 13.71 -30.04
C PRO A 301 -0.13 13.04 -31.40
N GLU A 302 0.62 13.47 -32.42
CA GLU A 302 0.57 12.82 -33.74
C GLU A 302 1.03 11.37 -33.64
N LEU A 303 0.12 10.44 -33.92
CA LEU A 303 0.40 9.02 -33.93
C LEU A 303 1.05 8.64 -35.25
N SER A 304 2.18 7.93 -35.21
CA SER A 304 2.81 7.39 -36.43
C SER A 304 2.37 5.93 -36.66
N PRO A 305 1.86 5.56 -37.86
CA PRO A 305 1.33 4.22 -38.14
C PRO A 305 2.33 3.07 -37.98
N THR A 306 3.62 3.40 -38.00
CA THR A 306 4.75 2.48 -37.86
C THR A 306 4.98 2.03 -36.42
N TYR A 307 4.51 2.78 -35.41
CA TYR A 307 4.76 2.51 -33.98
C TYR A 307 3.82 1.45 -33.37
N LEU A 308 2.60 1.29 -33.91
CA LEU A 308 1.61 0.30 -33.43
C LEU A 308 1.76 -1.09 -34.10
N GLY A 309 2.89 -1.34 -34.75
CA GLY A 309 3.15 -2.54 -35.55
C GLY A 309 4.11 -3.54 -34.90
N PHE A 310 3.63 -4.35 -33.97
CA PHE A 310 4.08 -5.74 -33.81
C PHE A 310 2.97 -6.51 -33.06
N SER A 311 2.50 -7.60 -33.66
CA SER A 311 1.21 -8.23 -33.41
C SER A 311 1.01 -8.76 -31.98
N VAL A 312 -0.13 -8.42 -31.39
CA VAL A 312 -0.65 -9.03 -30.14
C VAL A 312 -0.68 -10.57 -30.25
N LEU A 313 -0.90 -11.10 -31.47
CA LEU A 313 -0.87 -12.53 -31.77
C LEU A 313 0.54 -13.17 -31.74
N ALA A 314 1.60 -12.44 -32.12
CA ALA A 314 2.97 -12.99 -32.13
C ALA A 314 3.56 -13.14 -30.71
N LEU A 315 3.05 -12.36 -29.75
CA LEU A 315 3.43 -12.48 -28.34
C LEU A 315 2.74 -13.67 -27.63
N LEU A 316 1.59 -14.13 -28.14
CA LEU A 316 0.87 -15.26 -27.55
C LEU A 316 1.36 -16.64 -28.01
N HIS A 317 2.17 -16.73 -29.08
CA HIS A 317 2.45 -17.99 -29.77
C HIS A 317 3.90 -18.51 -29.70
N ASN A 318 4.81 -17.90 -28.92
CA ASN A 318 6.22 -18.34 -28.90
C ASN A 318 6.77 -18.51 -27.47
N GLU A 319 6.59 -19.72 -26.93
CA GLU A 319 7.45 -20.29 -25.88
C GLU A 319 8.78 -20.72 -26.53
N GLY A 320 9.91 -20.13 -26.12
CA GLY A 320 11.25 -20.57 -26.54
C GLY A 320 12.31 -19.47 -26.39
N PHE A 321 13.05 -19.49 -25.28
CA PHE A 321 14.23 -18.66 -25.04
C PHE A 321 15.36 -18.98 -26.02
N ASP A 322 16.04 -17.95 -26.56
CA ASP A 322 17.50 -17.95 -26.74
C ASP A 322 18.07 -16.50 -26.71
N ASP A 323 19.20 -16.38 -26.03
CA ASP A 323 19.90 -15.17 -25.60
C ASP A 323 20.38 -14.25 -26.74
N TYR A 324 19.98 -12.97 -26.69
CA TYR A 324 20.87 -11.87 -27.07
C TYR A 324 20.81 -10.77 -25.99
N ILE A 325 21.92 -10.65 -25.28
CA ILE A 325 22.18 -9.74 -24.16
C ILE A 325 21.97 -8.27 -24.55
N MET A 326 21.11 -7.56 -23.81
CA MET A 326 21.48 -6.29 -23.14
C MET A 326 20.47 -5.86 -22.06
N SER A 327 21.03 -5.65 -20.87
CA SER A 327 20.56 -4.92 -19.68
C SER A 327 19.26 -5.36 -18.98
N TYR A 328 19.47 -6.19 -17.94
CA TYR A 328 18.79 -6.35 -16.64
C TYR A 328 17.35 -5.84 -16.46
N PRO A 329 16.59 -6.53 -15.61
CA PRO A 329 16.26 -7.95 -15.62
C PRO A 329 14.73 -8.10 -15.55
N SER A 330 14.19 -9.32 -15.61
CA SER A 330 12.81 -9.64 -15.24
C SER A 330 12.91 -10.92 -14.43
N SER A 331 12.55 -10.90 -13.16
CA SER A 331 11.24 -11.34 -12.71
C SER A 331 10.78 -12.64 -13.36
N MET A 332 10.50 -13.67 -12.57
CA MET A 332 9.25 -14.44 -12.65
C MET A 332 9.07 -15.14 -11.29
N ALA A 333 7.99 -14.85 -10.56
CA ALA A 333 6.64 -15.44 -10.69
C ALA A 333 6.62 -16.86 -10.12
N THR A 334 5.57 -17.40 -9.51
CA THR A 334 4.12 -17.16 -9.40
C THR A 334 3.72 -17.72 -8.02
N SER A 335 2.61 -17.37 -7.36
CA SER A 335 1.27 -17.80 -7.73
C SER A 335 0.26 -17.41 -6.63
N SER A 336 -0.88 -16.88 -7.07
CA SER A 336 -2.26 -17.00 -6.55
C SER A 336 -2.50 -17.13 -5.02
N ALA A 337 -3.25 -16.17 -4.47
CA ALA A 337 -4.52 -16.41 -3.78
C ALA A 337 -5.18 -15.08 -3.38
N ALA A 338 -6.50 -15.00 -3.53
CA ALA A 338 -7.32 -13.95 -2.95
C ALA A 338 -7.12 -13.89 -1.43
N ILE A 339 -6.87 -12.70 -0.88
CA ILE A 339 -6.95 -12.45 0.57
C ILE A 339 -7.72 -11.15 0.76
N SER A 340 -8.91 -11.26 1.33
CA SER A 340 -9.61 -10.13 1.92
C SER A 340 -8.72 -9.54 3.02
N GLY A 341 -8.26 -8.31 2.87
CA GLY A 341 -7.61 -7.58 3.96
C GLY A 341 -8.63 -7.38 5.08
N ALA A 342 -8.44 -8.07 6.20
CA ALA A 342 -9.27 -7.89 7.38
C ALA A 342 -8.73 -6.70 8.18
N CYS A 343 -9.43 -5.58 8.16
CA CYS A 343 -9.24 -4.53 9.16
C CYS A 343 -10.00 -4.95 10.42
N SER A 344 -9.31 -5.06 11.55
CA SER A 344 -9.94 -5.39 12.83
C SER A 344 -9.69 -4.26 13.81
N THR A 345 -10.76 -3.58 14.21
CA THR A 345 -10.76 -2.58 15.27
C THR A 345 -11.37 -3.21 16.52
N ALA A 346 -10.63 -3.18 17.62
CA ALA A 346 -11.14 -3.59 18.93
C ALA A 346 -11.24 -2.34 19.80
N SER A 347 -12.47 -1.83 19.96
CA SER A 347 -12.77 -0.76 20.91
C SER A 347 -13.19 -1.37 22.25
N CYS A 348 -12.59 -0.91 23.34
CA CYS A 348 -13.07 -1.24 24.67
C CYS A 348 -13.96 -0.10 25.14
N HIS A 349 -15.24 -0.39 25.35
CA HIS A 349 -16.26 0.58 25.74
C HIS A 349 -16.06 1.08 27.17
N HIS A 350 -15.17 2.05 27.36
CA HIS A 350 -15.16 2.94 28.52
C HIS A 350 -14.99 4.36 27.98
N GLY A 351 -16.06 5.15 28.04
CA GLY A 351 -15.99 6.56 27.68
C GLY A 351 -15.07 7.29 28.65
N VAL A 352 -14.07 7.98 28.10
CA VAL A 352 -13.08 8.72 28.89
C VAL A 352 -13.22 10.20 28.59
N ASP A 353 -13.46 10.98 29.63
CA ASP A 353 -13.29 12.44 29.63
C ASP A 353 -11.84 12.76 30.02
N VAL A 354 -11.10 13.49 29.17
CA VAL A 354 -9.63 13.64 29.21
C VAL A 354 -9.18 15.03 29.71
N GLU A 355 -10.09 15.98 29.93
CA GLU A 355 -9.72 17.36 30.25
C GLU A 355 -8.99 17.49 31.61
N GLY A 356 -7.73 17.95 31.60
CA GLY A 356 -6.90 18.17 32.79
C GLY A 356 -6.43 16.89 33.51
N LYS A 357 -6.45 15.74 32.84
CA LYS A 357 -6.30 14.41 33.47
C LYS A 357 -4.99 13.71 33.06
N LYS A 358 -4.49 12.82 33.92
CA LYS A 358 -3.34 11.95 33.61
C LYS A 358 -3.83 10.65 32.99
N ALA A 359 -3.15 10.14 31.98
CA ALA A 359 -3.47 8.83 31.39
C ALA A 359 -2.23 7.95 31.42
N LYS A 360 -2.37 6.70 31.88
CA LYS A 360 -1.29 5.71 31.81
C LYS A 360 -1.82 4.43 31.21
N SER A 361 -1.09 3.91 30.23
CA SER A 361 -1.35 2.65 29.57
C SER A 361 -0.08 1.82 29.57
N SER A 362 -0.21 0.52 29.83
CA SER A 362 0.85 -0.46 29.64
C SER A 362 0.33 -1.60 28.79
N LEU A 363 1.09 -1.93 27.76
CA LEU A 363 0.67 -2.80 26.68
C LEU A 363 1.77 -3.84 26.41
N ALA A 364 1.44 -5.12 26.54
CA ALA A 364 2.29 -6.20 26.05
C ALA A 364 1.85 -6.55 24.62
N VAL A 365 2.74 -6.30 23.67
CA VAL A 365 2.49 -6.48 22.24
C VAL A 365 3.54 -7.38 21.62
N MET A 366 3.11 -8.11 20.61
CA MET A 366 4.02 -8.87 19.78
C MET A 366 3.52 -8.93 18.34
N TRP A 367 4.46 -8.77 17.41
CA TRP A 367 4.27 -9.04 15.99
C TRP A 367 4.84 -10.41 15.64
N GLY A 368 4.02 -11.24 15.01
CA GLY A 368 4.40 -12.52 14.43
C GLY A 368 4.32 -12.49 12.90
N ARG A 369 5.06 -13.39 12.23
CA ARG A 369 4.92 -13.65 10.77
C ARG A 369 3.55 -14.20 10.40
#